data_AF-A0A2Z5IQ41-F1
#
_entry.id   AF-A0A2Z5IQ41-F1
#
_cell.length_a   1.000
_cell.length_b   1.000
_cell.length_c   1.000
_cell.angle_alpha   90.00
_cell.angle_beta   90.00
_cell.angle_gamma   90.00
#
_symmetry.space_group_name_H-M   'P 1'
#
loop_
_entity.id
_entity.type
_entity.pdbx_description
1 polymer ?
#
loop_
_entity_poly.entity_id
_entity_poly.type
_entity_poly.pdbx_seq_one_letter_code
_entity_poly.pdbx_strand_id
1 'polypeptide(L)'
;MLLINNLPPQEISSTNIRPIFWLENFYVKAERAVYLKKWVNFTERANLAIRRLIKDDKFIIEFQYHNFSSGINDIKVEALINNKKVTFSKEELGGGSYSFSCISEFSPEIQKTLFNDISNVNFEIFILNEKTWYQAERYTYAINSIKNNKQIKIDNNGASINLLTKLNISSIPNAVEPIKMKHYEKREYLNFNFKPIKLELGKFNQKIYDFSLLKIETDGKINKVINQTDIEKLEINAKIDLETIKGNVDLFYNPWDNNKNKEILIDSYSYYDNKLKQTIISANNESSKKGIILPLDFYGNFHYDMDISFGEKLKKFTLIYNQFISKPFFDRNIGLISLEVSNIRGWLTKEKWYTVNHSEVDKIVKHAKSLDEIWKIGGKKS
;
A
#
# COMPACT_ATOMS: atom_id res chain seq x y z
N MET A 1 26.47 48.86 21.09
CA MET A 1 26.79 47.46 21.44
C MET A 1 25.57 46.87 22.13
N LEU A 2 24.72 46.17 21.40
CA LEU A 2 23.95 44.98 21.82
C LEU A 2 23.03 44.61 20.66
N LEU A 3 23.38 43.48 20.06
CA LEU A 3 22.74 42.86 18.91
C LEU A 3 21.31 42.45 19.25
N ILE A 4 20.36 42.88 18.43
CA ILE A 4 19.08 42.21 18.31
C ILE A 4 19.36 40.96 17.49
N ASN A 5 19.50 39.81 18.16
CA ASN A 5 19.48 38.50 17.53
C ASN A 5 18.08 38.28 16.92
N ASN A 6 17.88 38.75 15.70
CA ASN A 6 16.88 38.17 14.81
C ASN A 6 17.40 36.80 14.39
N LEU A 7 17.13 35.80 15.24
CA LEU A 7 17.19 34.41 14.83
C LEU A 7 16.31 34.28 13.58
N PRO A 8 16.81 33.68 12.49
CA PRO A 8 15.96 33.36 11.34
C PRO A 8 14.79 32.48 11.84
N PRO A 9 13.62 32.55 11.18
CA PRO A 9 12.55 31.61 11.48
C PRO A 9 13.15 30.20 11.41
N GLN A 10 13.17 29.52 12.55
CA GLN A 10 13.61 28.14 12.62
C GLN A 10 12.81 27.39 11.57
N GLU A 11 13.54 26.83 10.60
CA GLU A 11 13.04 25.73 9.81
C GLU A 11 12.37 24.79 10.78
N ILE A 12 11.07 24.58 10.59
CA ILE A 12 10.33 23.53 11.25
C ILE A 12 11.11 22.27 10.87
N SER A 13 11.90 21.80 11.84
CA SER A 13 12.69 20.59 11.75
C SER A 13 11.80 19.51 11.18
N SER A 14 12.26 18.88 10.11
CA SER A 14 11.69 17.69 9.51
C SER A 14 11.19 16.74 10.60
N THR A 15 9.90 16.83 10.91
CA THR A 15 9.17 15.69 11.45
C THR A 15 9.47 14.55 10.48
N ASN A 16 9.96 13.41 10.97
CA ASN A 16 10.02 12.18 10.19
C ASN A 16 8.57 11.83 9.81
N ILE A 17 8.05 12.44 8.74
CA ILE A 17 6.71 12.21 8.24
C ILE A 17 6.77 10.84 7.60
N ARG A 18 6.17 9.87 8.30
CA ARG A 18 6.10 8.48 7.85
C ARG A 18 5.17 8.39 6.64
N PRO A 19 5.36 7.42 5.75
CA PRO A 19 4.41 7.16 4.67
C PRO A 19 3.00 6.98 5.23
N ILE A 20 2.01 7.38 4.46
CA ILE A 20 0.61 7.19 4.85
C ILE A 20 0.33 5.69 4.93
N PHE A 21 -0.17 5.26 6.08
CA PHE A 21 -0.33 3.84 6.38
C PHE A 21 -1.79 3.43 6.24
N TRP A 22 -2.04 2.47 5.36
CA TRP A 22 -3.33 1.82 5.20
C TRP A 22 -3.23 0.37 5.66
N LEU A 23 -4.13 -0.02 6.57
CA LEU A 23 -4.17 -1.35 7.16
C LEU A 23 -5.50 -2.02 6.88
N GLU A 24 -5.49 -3.23 6.34
CA GLU A 24 -6.67 -4.08 6.31
C GLU A 24 -6.97 -4.58 7.72
N ASN A 25 -8.09 -4.15 8.28
CA ASN A 25 -8.41 -4.44 9.68
C ASN A 25 -9.68 -5.27 9.81
N PHE A 26 -9.68 -6.15 10.81
CA PHE A 26 -10.79 -7.01 11.17
C PHE A 26 -11.01 -6.91 12.68
N TYR A 27 -12.26 -6.93 13.12
CA TYR A 27 -12.57 -7.21 14.51
C TYR A 27 -12.72 -8.72 14.68
N VAL A 28 -12.01 -9.28 15.65
CA VAL A 28 -12.01 -10.72 15.91
C VAL A 28 -12.42 -10.97 17.35
N LYS A 29 -13.39 -11.87 17.52
CA LYS A 29 -13.82 -12.35 18.83
C LYS A 29 -13.78 -13.87 18.83
N ALA A 30 -13.08 -14.44 19.80
CA ALA A 30 -12.99 -15.88 20.00
C ALA A 30 -13.64 -16.24 21.33
N GLU A 31 -14.42 -17.32 21.32
CA GLU A 31 -15.11 -17.84 22.48
C GLU A 31 -15.00 -19.36 22.52
N ARG A 32 -15.01 -19.91 23.74
CA ARG A 32 -15.11 -21.35 23.99
C ARG A 32 -16.34 -21.62 24.87
N ALA A 33 -17.10 -22.64 24.51
CA ALA A 33 -18.13 -23.22 25.36
C ALA A 33 -17.73 -24.65 25.75
N VAL A 34 -17.84 -24.98 27.03
CA VAL A 34 -17.55 -26.32 27.56
C VAL A 34 -18.87 -26.97 27.96
N TYR A 35 -19.20 -28.10 27.33
CA TYR A 35 -20.36 -28.91 27.69
C TYR A 35 -20.00 -29.95 28.75
N LEU A 36 -18.80 -30.55 28.64
CA LEU A 36 -18.34 -31.60 29.54
C LEU A 36 -16.96 -31.27 30.12
N LYS A 37 -16.93 -31.01 31.43
CA LYS A 37 -15.70 -30.59 32.15
C LYS A 37 -14.65 -31.70 32.30
N LYS A 38 -15.02 -32.97 32.10
CA LYS A 38 -14.16 -34.15 32.37
C LYS A 38 -12.82 -34.11 31.64
N TRP A 39 -12.80 -33.62 30.40
CA TRP A 39 -11.59 -33.60 29.55
C TRP A 39 -10.90 -32.24 29.50
N VAL A 40 -11.43 -31.24 30.20
CA VAL A 40 -10.84 -29.90 30.27
C VAL A 40 -9.65 -29.92 31.21
N ASN A 41 -8.50 -29.46 30.73
CA ASN A 41 -7.26 -29.47 31.51
C ASN A 41 -6.30 -28.36 31.06
N PHE A 42 -5.22 -28.14 31.82
CA PHE A 42 -4.26 -27.07 31.57
C PHE A 42 -3.31 -27.34 30.39
N THR A 43 -3.27 -28.57 29.87
CA THR A 43 -2.45 -28.93 28.70
C THR A 43 -3.22 -28.81 27.39
N GLU A 44 -4.54 -28.67 27.46
CA GLU A 44 -5.40 -28.44 26.32
C GLU A 44 -5.03 -27.15 25.59
N ARG A 45 -4.92 -27.17 24.26
CA ARG A 45 -4.66 -25.98 23.45
C ARG A 45 -5.41 -26.10 22.14
N ALA A 46 -5.92 -24.97 21.65
CA ALA A 46 -6.49 -24.89 20.32
C ALA A 46 -5.84 -23.76 19.54
N ASN A 47 -5.64 -23.92 18.24
CA ASN A 47 -5.09 -22.87 17.39
C ASN A 47 -5.85 -22.83 16.07
N LEU A 48 -6.48 -21.69 15.78
CA LEU A 48 -7.10 -21.44 14.48
C LEU A 48 -6.15 -20.59 13.63
N ALA A 49 -5.74 -21.11 12.49
CA ALA A 49 -5.05 -20.35 11.44
C ALA A 49 -5.94 -20.24 10.21
N ILE A 50 -6.17 -19.00 9.75
CA ILE A 50 -6.82 -18.70 8.47
C ILE A 50 -5.79 -18.02 7.58
N ARG A 51 -5.40 -18.68 6.49
CA ARG A 51 -4.49 -18.15 5.48
C ARG A 51 -5.27 -17.75 4.24
N ARG A 52 -5.07 -16.51 3.79
CA ARG A 52 -5.64 -15.97 2.55
C ARG A 52 -4.71 -16.28 1.37
N LEU A 53 -5.31 -16.61 0.24
CA LEU A 53 -4.64 -16.71 -1.05
C LEU A 53 -4.92 -15.39 -1.80
N ILE A 54 -3.88 -14.57 -1.99
CA ILE A 54 -4.04 -13.20 -2.52
C ILE A 54 -4.53 -13.21 -3.98
N LYS A 55 -4.08 -14.19 -4.77
CA LYS A 55 -4.45 -14.37 -6.19
C LYS A 55 -5.95 -14.26 -6.46
N ASP A 56 -6.80 -14.87 -5.63
CA ASP A 56 -8.22 -15.10 -5.93
C ASP A 56 -9.14 -14.94 -4.71
N ASP A 57 -8.61 -14.37 -3.62
CA ASP A 57 -9.29 -14.22 -2.32
C ASP A 57 -9.77 -15.53 -1.69
N LYS A 58 -9.27 -16.69 -2.14
CA LYS A 58 -9.54 -17.98 -1.51
C LYS A 58 -8.80 -18.11 -0.20
N PHE A 59 -9.09 -19.16 0.55
CA PHE A 59 -8.53 -19.31 1.89
C PHE A 59 -8.32 -20.76 2.29
N ILE A 60 -7.46 -20.93 3.28
CA ILE A 60 -7.14 -22.19 3.92
C ILE A 60 -7.37 -21.99 5.41
N ILE A 61 -8.18 -22.86 6.01
CA ILE A 61 -8.41 -22.87 7.44
C ILE A 61 -7.78 -24.13 8.00
N GLU A 62 -7.00 -23.95 9.06
CA GLU A 62 -6.44 -25.01 9.85
C GLU A 62 -6.83 -24.78 11.31
N PHE A 63 -7.40 -25.79 11.93
CA PHE A 63 -7.74 -25.82 13.34
C PHE A 63 -6.97 -26.96 14.00
N GLN A 64 -6.01 -26.61 14.84
CA GLN A 64 -5.25 -27.56 15.63
C GLN A 64 -5.88 -27.67 17.00
N TYR A 65 -6.03 -28.89 17.50
CA TYR A 65 -6.52 -29.18 18.83
C TYR A 65 -5.59 -30.19 19.52
N HIS A 66 -5.12 -29.82 20.70
CA HIS A 66 -4.21 -30.62 21.51
C HIS A 66 -4.89 -30.92 22.83
N ASN A 67 -4.97 -32.18 23.22
CA ASN A 67 -5.41 -32.59 24.55
C ASN A 67 -4.78 -33.92 24.92
N PHE A 68 -3.99 -33.92 25.99
CA PHE A 68 -3.15 -35.04 26.41
C PHE A 68 -3.81 -35.90 27.51
N SER A 69 -5.12 -35.79 27.69
CA SER A 69 -5.85 -36.59 28.67
C SER A 69 -5.89 -38.06 28.25
N SER A 70 -5.47 -38.97 29.13
CA SER A 70 -5.40 -40.41 28.87
C SER A 70 -6.76 -41.08 28.59
N GLY A 71 -7.87 -40.40 28.88
CA GLY A 71 -9.23 -40.86 28.60
C GLY A 71 -9.80 -40.38 27.27
N ILE A 72 -8.94 -39.96 26.33
CA ILE A 72 -9.30 -39.56 24.97
C ILE A 72 -8.70 -40.59 24.02
N ASN A 73 -9.56 -41.42 23.42
CA ASN A 73 -9.15 -42.40 22.42
C ASN A 73 -9.04 -41.77 21.04
N ASP A 74 -9.92 -40.82 20.72
CA ASP A 74 -9.92 -40.12 19.45
C ASP A 74 -10.72 -38.81 19.50
N ILE A 75 -10.57 -37.95 18.49
CA ILE A 75 -11.28 -36.68 18.33
C ILE A 75 -11.86 -36.57 16.91
N LYS A 76 -13.07 -36.02 16.80
CA LYS A 76 -13.63 -35.53 15.53
C LYS A 76 -14.20 -34.13 15.74
N VAL A 77 -14.30 -33.39 14.65
CA VAL A 77 -14.80 -32.02 14.66
C VAL A 77 -15.91 -31.85 13.63
N GLU A 78 -17.00 -31.20 14.04
CA GLU A 78 -17.96 -30.65 13.10
C GLU A 78 -17.71 -29.15 12.94
N ALA A 79 -17.34 -28.75 11.73
CA ALA A 79 -17.00 -27.37 11.44
C ALA A 79 -18.14 -26.66 10.69
N LEU A 80 -18.40 -25.40 11.08
CA LEU A 80 -19.28 -24.50 10.34
C LEU A 80 -18.51 -23.25 9.92
N ILE A 81 -18.68 -22.81 8.67
CA ILE A 81 -18.21 -21.50 8.19
C ILE A 81 -19.43 -20.72 7.72
N ASN A 82 -19.64 -19.51 8.24
CA ASN A 82 -20.85 -18.72 8.02
C ASN A 82 -22.13 -19.54 8.27
N ASN A 83 -22.13 -20.33 9.36
CA ASN A 83 -23.19 -21.26 9.75
C ASN A 83 -23.51 -22.39 8.75
N LYS A 84 -22.67 -22.61 7.73
CA LYS A 84 -22.80 -23.76 6.81
C LYS A 84 -21.81 -24.85 7.20
N LYS A 85 -22.26 -26.10 7.19
CA LYS A 85 -21.40 -27.26 7.48
C LYS A 85 -20.34 -27.41 6.39
N VAL A 86 -19.09 -27.61 6.82
CA VAL A 86 -17.96 -27.78 5.93
C VAL A 86 -17.15 -28.99 6.36
N THR A 87 -16.76 -29.79 5.38
CA THR A 87 -15.93 -30.97 5.63
C THR A 87 -14.46 -30.54 5.80
N PHE A 88 -13.85 -30.99 6.90
CA PHE A 88 -12.43 -30.78 7.19
C PHE A 88 -11.70 -32.13 7.16
N SER A 89 -10.53 -32.14 6.55
CA SER A 89 -9.61 -33.27 6.58
C SER A 89 -8.93 -33.33 7.94
N LYS A 90 -8.95 -34.50 8.58
CA LYS A 90 -8.32 -34.75 9.87
C LYS A 90 -6.95 -35.42 9.67
N GLU A 91 -5.96 -34.92 10.40
CA GLU A 91 -4.63 -35.50 10.52
C GLU A 91 -4.27 -35.65 12.01
N GLU A 92 -3.75 -36.83 12.40
CA GLU A 92 -3.22 -37.05 13.74
C GLU A 92 -1.74 -36.72 13.76
N LEU A 93 -1.35 -35.74 14.57
CA LEU A 93 0.03 -35.27 14.70
C LEU A 93 0.82 -36.05 15.78
N GLY A 94 0.16 -36.99 16.46
CA GLY A 94 0.71 -37.79 17.54
C GLY A 94 0.52 -37.18 18.93
N GLY A 95 0.50 -38.04 19.95
CA GLY A 95 0.45 -37.64 21.36
C GLY A 95 -0.79 -36.82 21.73
N GLY A 96 -1.98 -37.13 21.20
CA GLY A 96 -3.21 -36.38 21.50
C GLY A 96 -3.30 -35.01 20.81
N SER A 97 -2.56 -34.83 19.71
CA SER A 97 -2.58 -33.63 18.87
C SER A 97 -3.24 -33.94 17.54
N TYR A 98 -4.17 -33.10 17.11
CA TYR A 98 -4.94 -33.26 15.88
C TYR A 98 -4.96 -31.96 15.09
N SER A 99 -4.87 -32.08 13.77
CA SER A 99 -5.05 -30.98 12.83
C SER A 99 -6.28 -31.23 11.97
N PHE A 100 -7.13 -30.23 11.83
CA PHE A 100 -8.29 -30.23 10.97
C PHE A 100 -8.10 -29.12 9.93
N SER A 101 -8.03 -29.46 8.65
CA SER A 101 -7.79 -28.47 7.60
C SER A 101 -8.83 -28.51 6.48
N CYS A 102 -9.07 -27.36 5.88
CA CYS A 102 -9.91 -27.20 4.71
C CYS A 102 -9.31 -26.13 3.79
N ILE A 103 -9.33 -26.40 2.47
CA ILE A 103 -8.91 -25.47 1.42
C ILE A 103 -10.18 -25.10 0.66
N SER A 104 -10.54 -23.82 0.62
CA SER A 104 -11.82 -23.38 0.05
C SER A 104 -11.97 -23.78 -1.41
N GLU A 105 -10.89 -23.81 -2.19
CA GLU A 105 -10.90 -24.19 -3.60
C GLU A 105 -11.37 -25.65 -3.84
N PHE A 106 -11.06 -26.54 -2.90
CA PHE A 106 -11.35 -27.98 -3.01
C PHE A 106 -12.55 -28.43 -2.17
N SER A 107 -13.23 -27.51 -1.47
CA SER A 107 -14.42 -27.80 -0.68
C SER A 107 -15.68 -27.33 -1.42
N PRO A 108 -16.53 -28.23 -1.94
CA PRO A 108 -17.75 -27.87 -2.67
C PRO A 108 -18.69 -26.95 -1.87
N GLU A 109 -18.73 -27.09 -0.54
CA GLU A 109 -19.63 -26.37 0.35
C GLU A 109 -19.31 -24.87 0.44
N ILE A 110 -18.03 -24.51 0.27
CA ILE A 110 -17.53 -23.13 0.39
C ILE A 110 -16.72 -22.68 -0.82
N GLN A 111 -16.74 -23.42 -1.93
CA GLN A 111 -15.94 -23.13 -3.11
C GLN A 111 -16.13 -21.71 -3.64
N LYS A 112 -17.33 -21.14 -3.52
CA LYS A 112 -17.63 -19.77 -3.96
C LYS A 112 -17.38 -18.70 -2.91
N THR A 113 -17.19 -19.08 -1.65
CA THR A 113 -16.92 -18.15 -0.54
C THR A 113 -15.54 -17.53 -0.72
N LEU A 114 -15.42 -16.23 -0.45
CA LEU A 114 -14.14 -15.52 -0.42
C LEU A 114 -13.72 -15.26 1.03
N PHE A 115 -12.44 -14.98 1.26
CA PHE A 115 -11.89 -14.71 2.58
C PHE A 115 -12.61 -13.53 3.26
N ASN A 116 -12.92 -12.46 2.52
CA ASN A 116 -13.64 -11.30 3.06
C ASN A 116 -15.09 -11.61 3.46
N ASP A 117 -15.67 -12.72 2.98
CA ASP A 117 -17.03 -13.15 3.32
C ASP A 117 -17.08 -13.96 4.62
N ILE A 118 -15.93 -14.38 5.16
CA ILE A 118 -15.88 -15.15 6.42
C ILE A 118 -16.27 -14.23 7.57
N SER A 119 -17.49 -14.44 8.07
CA SER A 119 -18.05 -13.76 9.24
C SER A 119 -17.95 -14.57 10.52
N ASN A 120 -18.02 -15.90 10.40
CA ASN A 120 -17.83 -16.81 11.52
C ASN A 120 -17.21 -18.14 11.10
N VAL A 121 -16.50 -18.74 12.05
CA VAL A 121 -16.02 -20.12 12.00
C VAL A 121 -16.34 -20.77 13.34
N ASN A 122 -16.95 -21.95 13.31
CA ASN A 122 -17.29 -22.71 14.52
C ASN A 122 -16.73 -24.13 14.41
N PHE A 123 -16.26 -24.67 15.52
CA PHE A 123 -15.82 -26.05 15.63
C PHE A 123 -16.46 -26.69 16.86
N GLU A 124 -17.32 -27.67 16.63
CA GLU A 124 -17.88 -28.53 17.67
C GLU A 124 -16.97 -29.75 17.82
N ILE A 125 -16.41 -29.93 19.01
CA ILE A 125 -15.41 -30.95 19.32
C ILE A 125 -16.10 -32.15 19.95
N PHE A 126 -15.90 -33.31 19.36
CA PHE A 126 -16.37 -34.58 19.88
C PHE A 126 -15.18 -35.43 20.29
N ILE A 127 -15.25 -35.99 21.49
CA ILE A 127 -14.23 -36.86 22.08
C ILE A 127 -14.77 -38.29 22.10
N LEU A 128 -13.99 -39.23 21.60
CA LEU A 128 -14.20 -40.65 21.79
C LEU A 128 -13.55 -41.06 23.11
N ASN A 129 -14.36 -41.60 24.02
CA ASN A 129 -13.86 -42.30 25.19
C ASN A 129 -14.46 -43.71 25.16
N GLU A 130 -13.59 -44.72 25.17
CA GLU A 130 -13.93 -46.13 24.95
C GLU A 130 -14.64 -46.34 23.61
N LYS A 131 -15.98 -46.41 23.60
CA LYS A 131 -16.80 -46.66 22.40
C LYS A 131 -17.87 -45.59 22.14
N THR A 132 -17.89 -44.51 22.91
CA THR A 132 -18.94 -43.48 22.83
C THR A 132 -18.35 -42.12 22.50
N TRP A 133 -18.98 -41.44 21.55
CA TRP A 133 -18.66 -40.06 21.20
C TRP A 133 -19.42 -39.09 22.09
N TYR A 134 -18.71 -38.16 22.69
CA TYR A 134 -19.28 -37.11 23.52
C TYR A 134 -18.96 -35.75 22.92
N GLN A 135 -20.00 -34.91 22.75
CA GLN A 135 -19.78 -33.51 22.42
C GLN A 135 -19.19 -32.82 23.65
N ALA A 136 -17.92 -32.46 23.57
CA ALA A 136 -17.19 -31.96 24.72
C ALA A 136 -17.25 -30.44 24.77
N GLU A 137 -17.02 -29.78 23.63
CA GLU A 137 -16.74 -28.34 23.59
C GLU A 137 -17.08 -27.71 22.25
N ARG A 138 -17.26 -26.39 22.23
CA ARG A 138 -17.35 -25.58 21.02
C ARG A 138 -16.31 -24.45 21.05
N TYR A 139 -15.68 -24.22 19.92
CA TYR A 139 -14.94 -22.99 19.63
C TYR A 139 -15.69 -22.14 18.60
N THR A 140 -15.90 -20.86 18.88
CA THR A 140 -16.57 -19.90 17.99
C THR A 140 -15.65 -18.72 17.74
N TYR A 141 -15.45 -18.39 16.47
CA TYR A 141 -14.64 -17.28 16.01
C TYR A 141 -15.49 -16.36 15.14
N ALA A 142 -15.80 -15.17 15.63
CA ALA A 142 -16.47 -14.12 14.86
C ALA A 142 -15.40 -13.19 14.25
N ILE A 143 -15.49 -12.94 12.95
CA ILE A 143 -14.52 -12.18 12.16
C ILE A 143 -15.28 -11.13 11.36
N ASN A 144 -15.12 -9.86 11.70
CA ASN A 144 -15.83 -8.76 11.04
C ASN A 144 -14.85 -7.87 10.29
N SER A 145 -14.99 -7.79 8.97
CA SER A 145 -14.16 -6.89 8.15
C SER A 145 -14.52 -5.43 8.41
N ILE A 146 -13.49 -4.58 8.54
CA ILE A 146 -13.66 -3.14 8.69
C ILE A 146 -13.47 -2.48 7.32
N LYS A 147 -14.47 -1.73 6.87
CA LYS A 147 -14.40 -0.98 5.61
C LYS A 147 -13.51 0.24 5.80
N ASN A 148 -12.44 0.33 5.01
CA ASN A 148 -11.54 1.47 4.96
C ASN A 148 -11.58 2.12 3.58
N ASN A 149 -11.33 3.43 3.53
CA ASN A 149 -11.20 4.16 2.26
C ASN A 149 -10.00 3.61 1.47
N LYS A 150 -10.18 3.38 0.17
CA LYS A 150 -9.13 2.86 -0.73
C LYS A 150 -8.55 3.95 -1.65
N GLN A 151 -9.06 5.18 -1.57
CA GLN A 151 -8.43 6.36 -2.16
C GLN A 151 -7.49 6.98 -1.13
N ILE A 152 -6.19 7.01 -1.43
CA ILE A 152 -5.14 7.43 -0.52
C ILE A 152 -4.43 8.63 -1.16
N LYS A 153 -4.62 9.82 -0.58
CA LYS A 153 -3.87 11.02 -0.98
C LYS A 153 -2.47 10.93 -0.39
N ILE A 154 -1.43 11.02 -1.21
CA ILE A 154 -0.04 10.83 -0.77
C ILE A 154 0.82 12.07 -1.05
N ASP A 155 1.87 12.21 -0.23
CA ASP A 155 2.93 13.20 -0.39
C ASP A 155 4.23 12.51 -0.86
N ASN A 156 5.36 13.23 -0.78
CA ASN A 156 6.68 12.70 -1.15
C ASN A 156 7.16 11.52 -0.30
N ASN A 157 6.55 11.28 0.87
CA ASN A 157 6.88 10.15 1.74
C ASN A 157 6.18 8.87 1.28
N GLY A 158 5.11 9.00 0.50
CA GLY A 158 4.43 7.89 -0.14
C GLY A 158 3.36 7.21 0.72
N ALA A 159 3.05 5.96 0.39
CA ALA A 159 2.04 5.16 1.08
C ALA A 159 2.51 3.73 1.32
N SER A 160 1.99 3.14 2.40
CA SER A 160 2.17 1.75 2.75
C SER A 160 0.81 1.08 2.90
N ILE A 161 0.56 0.03 2.10
CA ILE A 161 -0.68 -0.73 2.06
C ILE A 161 -0.43 -2.13 2.62
N ASN A 162 -1.12 -2.47 3.70
CA ASN A 162 -1.05 -3.78 4.35
C ASN A 162 -2.29 -4.61 4.06
N LEU A 163 -2.14 -5.70 3.31
CA LEU A 163 -3.17 -6.70 3.08
C LEU A 163 -2.98 -7.87 4.03
N LEU A 164 -4.03 -8.33 4.69
CA LEU A 164 -3.98 -9.46 5.61
C LEU A 164 -3.74 -10.75 4.83
N THR A 165 -2.67 -11.49 5.15
CA THR A 165 -2.35 -12.80 4.57
C THR A 165 -2.68 -13.94 5.52
N LYS A 166 -2.52 -13.73 6.82
CA LYS A 166 -2.79 -14.76 7.82
C LYS A 166 -3.38 -14.17 9.09
N LEU A 167 -4.43 -14.80 9.60
CA LEU A 167 -4.95 -14.60 10.94
C LEU A 167 -4.70 -15.86 11.75
N ASN A 168 -4.10 -15.73 12.93
CA ASN A 168 -3.88 -16.84 13.84
C ASN A 168 -4.47 -16.50 15.22
N ILE A 169 -5.21 -17.44 15.80
CA ILE A 169 -5.84 -17.29 17.11
C ILE A 169 -5.47 -18.49 17.95
N SER A 170 -4.55 -18.28 18.89
CA SER A 170 -4.13 -19.30 19.84
C SER A 170 -4.98 -19.22 21.10
N SER A 171 -5.59 -20.33 21.46
CA SER A 171 -6.47 -20.49 22.62
C SER A 171 -5.77 -21.33 23.67
N ILE A 172 -5.49 -20.73 24.83
CA ILE A 172 -4.67 -21.32 25.90
C ILE A 172 -5.46 -21.26 27.21
N PRO A 173 -5.56 -22.37 27.96
CA PRO A 173 -6.30 -22.44 29.21
C PRO A 173 -5.63 -21.56 30.27
N ASN A 174 -6.44 -21.06 31.20
CA ASN A 174 -5.93 -20.40 32.38
C ASN A 174 -5.24 -21.45 33.28
N ALA A 175 -4.05 -21.11 33.79
CA ALA A 175 -3.25 -22.00 34.60
C ALA A 175 -3.94 -22.43 35.92
N VAL A 176 -4.81 -21.60 36.48
CA VAL A 176 -5.53 -21.84 37.74
C VAL A 176 -6.92 -22.42 37.49
N GLU A 177 -7.63 -21.91 36.49
CA GLU A 177 -8.99 -22.36 36.15
C GLU A 177 -9.07 -22.78 34.66
N PRO A 178 -8.72 -24.02 34.30
CA PRO A 178 -8.62 -24.45 32.89
C PRO A 178 -9.90 -24.33 32.06
N ILE A 179 -11.06 -24.22 32.71
CA ILE A 179 -12.36 -23.91 32.09
C ILE A 179 -12.36 -22.53 31.43
N LYS A 180 -11.65 -21.57 32.02
CA LYS A 180 -11.44 -20.24 31.42
C LYS A 180 -10.31 -20.33 30.41
N MET A 181 -10.57 -19.91 29.19
CA MET A 181 -9.58 -19.89 28.12
C MET A 181 -9.26 -18.45 27.70
N LYS A 182 -7.98 -18.19 27.45
CA LYS A 182 -7.50 -16.92 26.90
C LYS A 182 -7.20 -17.11 25.41
N HIS A 183 -7.58 -16.12 24.62
CA HIS A 183 -7.37 -16.11 23.18
C HIS A 183 -6.35 -15.03 22.82
N TYR A 184 -5.35 -15.39 22.03
CA TYR A 184 -4.29 -14.50 21.58
C TYR A 184 -4.30 -14.45 20.07
N GLU A 185 -4.48 -13.24 19.54
CA GLU A 185 -4.53 -12.99 18.11
C GLU A 185 -3.15 -12.57 17.59
N LYS A 186 -2.76 -13.11 16.43
CA LYS A 186 -1.59 -12.68 15.66
C LYS A 186 -1.97 -12.57 14.20
N ARG A 187 -1.43 -11.56 13.52
CA ARG A 187 -1.68 -11.35 12.08
C ARG A 187 -0.38 -11.24 11.31
N GLU A 188 -0.41 -11.71 10.08
CA GLU A 188 0.62 -11.47 9.07
C GLU A 188 0.00 -10.64 7.95
N TYR A 189 0.75 -9.64 7.48
CA TYR A 189 0.37 -8.77 6.39
C TYR A 189 1.38 -8.82 5.26
N LEU A 190 0.89 -8.76 4.03
CA LEU A 190 1.66 -8.39 2.86
C LEU A 190 1.68 -6.85 2.77
N ASN A 191 2.86 -6.28 3.00
CA ASN A 191 3.10 -4.86 2.96
C ASN A 191 3.60 -4.46 1.57
N PHE A 192 2.92 -3.49 0.95
CA PHE A 192 3.37 -2.80 -0.25
C PHE A 192 3.68 -1.36 0.12
N ASN A 193 4.91 -0.92 -0.10
CA ASN A 193 5.32 0.45 0.15
C ASN A 193 5.63 1.13 -1.18
N PHE A 194 4.98 2.25 -1.45
CA PHE A 194 5.10 3.05 -2.66
C PHE A 194 5.65 4.42 -2.29
N LYS A 195 6.76 4.82 -2.90
CA LYS A 195 7.36 6.14 -2.72
C LYS A 195 7.41 6.86 -4.07
N PRO A 196 6.69 7.98 -4.23
CA PRO A 196 6.67 8.70 -5.50
C PRO A 196 8.02 9.33 -5.80
N ILE A 197 8.33 9.46 -7.09
CA ILE A 197 9.47 10.22 -7.60
C ILE A 197 8.99 11.60 -8.02
N LYS A 198 9.75 12.63 -7.63
CA LYS A 198 9.51 14.00 -8.05
C LYS A 198 9.88 14.14 -9.53
N LEU A 199 8.92 14.54 -10.36
CA LEU A 199 9.14 14.75 -11.78
C LEU A 199 9.84 16.09 -12.03
N GLU A 200 10.73 16.11 -13.02
CA GLU A 200 11.53 17.28 -13.38
C GLU A 200 11.03 17.93 -14.68
N LEU A 201 11.16 19.26 -14.75
CA LEU A 201 10.85 20.04 -15.95
C LEU A 201 11.95 19.87 -17.02
N GLY A 202 11.56 19.92 -18.28
CA GLY A 202 12.47 19.87 -19.43
C GLY A 202 13.16 18.53 -19.65
N LYS A 203 12.82 17.51 -18.86
CA LYS A 203 13.37 16.16 -18.96
C LYS A 203 12.28 15.15 -19.24
N PHE A 204 12.67 14.05 -19.89
CA PHE A 204 11.82 12.88 -20.05
C PHE A 204 11.86 12.08 -18.76
N ASN A 205 10.82 12.22 -17.94
CA ASN A 205 10.68 11.48 -16.70
C ASN A 205 10.30 10.04 -17.02
N GLN A 206 11.16 9.10 -16.63
CA GLN A 206 10.98 7.67 -16.95
C GLN A 206 10.49 6.84 -15.76
N LYS A 207 10.55 7.38 -14.54
CA LYS A 207 10.20 6.68 -13.30
C LYS A 207 9.21 7.51 -12.50
N ILE A 208 8.18 6.87 -11.98
CA ILE A 208 7.13 7.52 -11.19
C ILE A 208 7.12 7.09 -9.72
N TYR A 209 7.54 5.85 -9.41
CA TYR A 209 7.65 5.36 -8.03
C TYR A 209 8.86 4.44 -7.85
N ASP A 210 9.38 4.46 -6.63
CA ASP A 210 9.98 3.29 -6.00
C ASP A 210 8.87 2.48 -5.31
N PHE A 211 8.95 1.16 -5.38
CA PHE A 211 8.11 0.29 -4.56
C PHE A 211 8.89 -0.85 -3.91
N SER A 212 8.41 -1.29 -2.75
CA SER A 212 8.95 -2.46 -2.04
C SER A 212 7.84 -3.29 -1.46
N LEU A 213 8.14 -4.56 -1.21
CA LEU A 213 7.19 -5.59 -0.87
C LEU A 213 7.83 -6.52 0.16
N LEU A 214 7.13 -6.80 1.26
CA LEU A 214 7.60 -7.67 2.34
C LEU A 214 6.42 -8.18 3.18
N LYS A 215 6.61 -9.26 3.95
CA LYS A 215 5.63 -9.74 4.93
C LYS A 215 5.99 -9.25 6.33
N ILE A 216 5.00 -8.79 7.08
CA ILE A 216 5.17 -8.29 8.46
C ILE A 216 4.15 -8.97 9.37
N GLU A 217 4.63 -9.51 10.49
CA GLU A 217 3.78 -9.97 11.58
C GLU A 217 3.47 -8.85 12.57
N THR A 218 2.36 -8.97 13.31
CA THR A 218 1.98 -8.01 14.36
C THR A 218 2.99 -7.88 15.49
N ASP A 219 3.88 -8.86 15.68
CA ASP A 219 4.99 -8.80 16.64
C ASP A 219 6.24 -8.08 16.09
N GLY A 220 6.16 -7.55 14.86
CA GLY A 220 7.22 -6.81 14.19
C GLY A 220 8.22 -7.70 13.43
N LYS A 221 8.05 -9.02 13.43
CA LYS A 221 8.91 -9.90 12.62
C LYS A 221 8.66 -9.65 11.13
N ILE A 222 9.76 -9.55 10.40
CA ILE A 222 9.75 -9.32 8.95
C ILE A 222 10.17 -10.60 8.25
N ASN A 223 9.33 -11.08 7.35
CA ASN A 223 9.67 -12.13 6.41
C ASN A 223 9.82 -11.51 5.02
N LYS A 224 11.02 -11.64 4.44
CA LYS A 224 11.32 -11.12 3.10
C LYS A 224 10.99 -12.11 1.98
N VAL A 225 10.64 -13.35 2.32
CA VAL A 225 10.26 -14.36 1.34
C VAL A 225 8.84 -14.06 0.87
N ILE A 226 8.73 -13.78 -0.43
CA ILE A 226 7.47 -13.55 -1.11
C ILE A 226 7.24 -14.68 -2.11
N ASN A 227 6.07 -15.28 -2.05
CA ASN A 227 5.67 -16.32 -2.96
C ASN A 227 5.03 -15.72 -4.22
N GLN A 228 5.05 -16.46 -5.31
CA GLN A 228 4.39 -16.06 -6.56
C GLN A 228 2.91 -15.76 -6.39
N THR A 229 2.23 -16.55 -5.58
CA THR A 229 0.81 -16.38 -5.29
C THR A 229 0.49 -15.13 -4.47
N ASP A 230 1.47 -14.48 -3.83
CA ASP A 230 1.28 -13.24 -3.09
C ASP A 230 1.18 -12.01 -4.01
N ILE A 231 1.74 -12.09 -5.22
CA ILE A 231 1.81 -10.98 -6.19
C ILE A 231 1.26 -11.34 -7.57
N GLU A 232 0.74 -12.56 -7.74
CA GLU A 232 0.05 -12.97 -8.95
C GLU A 232 -1.15 -12.05 -9.20
N LYS A 233 -1.26 -11.49 -10.41
CA LYS A 233 -2.30 -10.53 -10.80
C LYS A 233 -2.27 -9.22 -10.00
N LEU A 234 -1.09 -8.81 -9.52
CA LEU A 234 -0.85 -7.41 -9.21
C LEU A 234 -0.90 -6.62 -10.52
N GLU A 235 -1.76 -5.61 -10.60
CA GLU A 235 -1.88 -4.67 -11.72
C GLU A 235 -1.68 -3.25 -11.23
N ILE A 236 -0.81 -2.48 -11.89
CA ILE A 236 -0.57 -1.07 -11.57
C ILE A 236 -0.71 -0.25 -12.86
N ASN A 237 -1.63 0.71 -12.83
CA ASN A 237 -1.89 1.62 -13.94
C ASN A 237 -1.84 3.06 -13.44
N ALA A 238 -1.38 3.99 -14.28
CA ALA A 238 -1.48 5.42 -13.99
C ALA A 238 -2.52 6.07 -14.88
N LYS A 239 -3.22 7.04 -14.31
CA LYS A 239 -4.02 8.01 -15.03
C LYS A 239 -3.47 9.40 -14.75
N ILE A 240 -2.95 10.04 -15.80
CA ILE A 240 -2.52 11.44 -15.74
C ILE A 240 -3.57 12.27 -16.47
N ASP A 241 -4.32 13.05 -15.72
CA ASP A 241 -5.46 13.84 -16.23
C ASP A 241 -5.13 15.33 -16.11
N LEU A 242 -4.37 15.85 -17.07
CA LEU A 242 -3.96 17.25 -17.14
C LEU A 242 -4.21 17.78 -18.54
N GLU A 243 -4.81 18.97 -18.66
CA GLU A 243 -5.06 19.63 -19.96
C GLU A 243 -3.79 19.81 -20.81
N THR A 244 -2.63 19.87 -20.15
CA THR A 244 -1.32 20.03 -20.79
C THR A 244 -0.73 18.72 -21.31
N ILE A 245 -1.35 17.57 -21.02
CA ILE A 245 -0.87 16.24 -21.44
C ILE A 245 -1.99 15.50 -22.19
N LYS A 246 -1.72 15.11 -23.43
CA LYS A 246 -2.67 14.41 -24.28
C LYS A 246 -2.23 12.98 -24.55
N GLY A 247 -3.06 12.02 -24.18
CA GLY A 247 -2.86 10.58 -24.42
C GLY A 247 -2.82 9.77 -23.12
N ASN A 248 -2.81 8.45 -23.25
CA ASN A 248 -2.75 7.53 -22.11
C ASN A 248 -1.30 7.20 -21.78
N VAL A 249 -1.01 7.00 -20.50
CA VAL A 249 0.32 6.69 -19.98
C VAL A 249 0.33 5.25 -19.51
N ASP A 250 1.14 4.44 -20.17
CA ASP A 250 1.37 3.06 -19.81
C ASP A 250 2.52 2.97 -18.83
N LEU A 251 2.41 2.03 -17.89
CA LEU A 251 3.43 1.76 -16.89
C LEU A 251 4.02 0.37 -17.06
N PHE A 252 5.29 0.26 -16.68
CA PHE A 252 5.99 -1.01 -16.58
C PHE A 252 6.58 -1.16 -15.18
N TYR A 253 6.44 -2.34 -14.59
CA TYR A 253 7.10 -2.72 -13.34
C TYR A 253 7.39 -4.22 -13.34
N ASN A 254 8.44 -4.61 -12.63
CA ASN A 254 8.76 -6.02 -12.41
C ASN A 254 8.74 -6.32 -10.91
N PRO A 255 7.72 -7.02 -10.37
CA PRO A 255 7.64 -7.33 -8.96
C PRO A 255 8.69 -8.37 -8.51
N TRP A 256 9.39 -9.00 -9.46
CA TRP A 256 10.46 -9.98 -9.25
C TRP A 256 11.87 -9.40 -9.34
N ASP A 257 12.01 -8.10 -9.55
CA ASP A 257 13.32 -7.47 -9.53
C ASP A 257 13.99 -7.70 -8.15
N ASN A 258 15.25 -8.13 -8.17
CA ASN A 258 16.02 -8.39 -6.95
C ASN A 258 16.44 -7.09 -6.24
N ASN A 259 16.24 -5.94 -6.88
CA ASN A 259 16.45 -4.64 -6.26
C ASN A 259 15.52 -4.44 -5.05
N LYS A 260 16.10 -3.93 -3.96
CA LYS A 260 15.38 -3.63 -2.71
C LYS A 260 14.24 -2.63 -2.93
N ASN A 261 14.49 -1.63 -3.78
CA ASN A 261 13.49 -0.68 -4.26
C ASN A 261 13.29 -0.97 -5.74
N LYS A 262 12.17 -1.62 -6.04
CA LYS A 262 11.74 -1.91 -7.40
C LYS A 262 11.17 -0.65 -8.01
N GLU A 263 11.23 -0.53 -9.32
CA GLU A 263 10.83 0.69 -10.01
C GLU A 263 9.49 0.52 -10.73
N ILE A 264 8.68 1.57 -10.69
CA ILE A 264 7.52 1.73 -11.56
C ILE A 264 7.91 2.78 -12.61
N LEU A 265 8.07 2.31 -13.84
CA LEU A 265 8.56 3.05 -14.98
C LEU A 265 7.41 3.46 -15.90
N ILE A 266 7.60 4.56 -16.60
CA ILE A 266 6.73 4.97 -17.71
C ILE A 266 7.18 4.23 -18.96
N ASP A 267 6.27 3.45 -19.54
CA ASP A 267 6.51 2.69 -20.77
C ASP A 267 5.91 3.35 -22.02
N SER A 268 5.57 4.63 -21.90
CA SER A 268 5.12 5.44 -23.02
C SER A 268 6.22 6.35 -23.56
N TYR A 269 6.05 6.78 -24.81
CA TYR A 269 6.89 7.76 -25.47
C TYR A 269 6.14 9.08 -25.60
N SER A 270 6.80 10.19 -25.30
CA SER A 270 6.20 11.52 -25.40
C SER A 270 7.10 12.51 -26.12
N TYR A 271 6.50 13.61 -26.58
CA TYR A 271 7.19 14.82 -27.05
C TYR A 271 6.36 16.04 -26.67
N TYR A 272 6.99 17.22 -26.65
CA TYR A 272 6.30 18.49 -26.46
C TYR A 272 6.01 19.13 -27.82
N ASP A 273 4.73 19.38 -28.11
CA ASP A 273 4.32 20.10 -29.31
C ASP A 273 4.27 21.60 -29.02
N ASN A 274 5.21 22.35 -29.59
CA ASN A 274 5.32 23.80 -29.39
C ASN A 274 4.12 24.59 -29.96
N LYS A 275 3.42 24.06 -30.98
CA LYS A 275 2.27 24.74 -31.59
C LYS A 275 1.03 24.56 -30.72
N LEU A 276 0.82 23.34 -30.22
CA LEU A 276 -0.31 23.00 -29.35
C LEU A 276 -0.06 23.36 -27.89
N LYS A 277 1.20 23.61 -27.51
CA LYS A 277 1.65 23.85 -26.13
C LYS A 277 1.25 22.73 -25.18
N GLN A 278 1.39 21.49 -25.65
CA GLN A 278 0.99 20.29 -24.94
C GLN A 278 2.06 19.21 -25.08
N THR A 279 2.22 18.39 -24.04
CA THR A 279 2.92 17.12 -24.15
C THR A 279 1.98 16.10 -24.78
N ILE A 280 2.43 15.45 -25.84
CA ILE A 280 1.66 14.43 -26.57
C ILE A 280 2.32 13.07 -26.33
N ILE A 281 1.52 12.10 -25.87
CA ILE A 281 1.94 10.71 -25.74
C ILE A 281 1.71 10.01 -27.08
N SER A 282 2.80 9.69 -27.78
CA SER A 282 2.77 8.99 -29.07
C SER A 282 4.15 8.44 -29.39
N ALA A 283 4.23 7.16 -29.75
CA ALA A 283 5.47 6.54 -30.21
C ALA A 283 5.84 6.90 -31.66
N ASN A 284 4.89 7.44 -32.43
CA ASN A 284 5.02 7.59 -33.89
C ASN A 284 5.61 8.93 -34.34
N ASN A 285 5.99 9.82 -33.41
CA ASN A 285 6.60 11.10 -33.75
C ASN A 285 8.14 11.01 -33.64
N GLU A 286 8.86 11.62 -34.58
CA GLU A 286 10.33 11.61 -34.61
C GLU A 286 10.98 12.26 -33.38
N SER A 287 10.28 13.21 -32.74
CA SER A 287 10.75 13.90 -31.53
C SER A 287 10.46 13.12 -30.24
N SER A 288 9.75 12.00 -30.33
CA SER A 288 9.33 11.23 -29.17
C SER A 288 10.49 10.53 -28.48
N LYS A 289 10.53 10.60 -27.15
CA LYS A 289 11.44 9.81 -26.32
C LYS A 289 10.69 9.11 -25.19
N LYS A 290 11.26 8.01 -24.70
CA LYS A 290 10.68 7.22 -23.60
C LYS A 290 10.59 8.07 -22.33
N GLY A 291 9.42 8.03 -21.69
CA GLY A 291 9.07 8.83 -20.52
C GLY A 291 8.13 9.99 -20.86
N ILE A 292 7.68 10.71 -19.83
CA ILE A 292 6.84 11.91 -19.95
C ILE A 292 7.69 13.16 -19.83
N ILE A 293 7.64 14.03 -20.83
CA ILE A 293 8.21 15.36 -20.75
C ILE A 293 7.24 16.35 -20.09
N LEU A 294 7.70 17.00 -19.03
CA LEU A 294 7.04 18.19 -18.50
C LEU A 294 7.68 19.42 -19.16
N PRO A 295 6.90 20.29 -19.82
CA PRO A 295 7.50 21.41 -20.55
C PRO A 295 8.08 22.43 -19.58
N LEU A 296 9.11 23.16 -20.01
CA LEU A 296 9.85 24.11 -19.16
C LEU A 296 8.99 25.27 -18.65
N ASP A 297 7.84 25.53 -19.26
CA ASP A 297 6.89 26.56 -18.87
C ASP A 297 5.76 26.05 -17.97
N PHE A 298 5.74 24.76 -17.61
CA PHE A 298 4.76 24.22 -16.66
C PHE A 298 5.00 24.76 -15.24
N TYR A 299 3.93 25.20 -14.59
CA TYR A 299 3.93 25.59 -13.18
C TYR A 299 2.56 25.30 -12.55
N GLY A 300 2.55 25.03 -11.25
CA GLY A 300 1.34 24.67 -10.50
C GLY A 300 1.32 23.21 -10.06
N ASN A 301 0.12 22.68 -9.81
CA ASN A 301 -0.04 21.31 -9.31
C ASN A 301 -0.02 20.31 -10.47
N PHE A 302 1.00 19.47 -10.49
CA PHE A 302 1.02 18.24 -11.26
C PHE A 302 0.33 17.13 -10.47
N HIS A 303 -0.86 16.74 -10.92
CA HIS A 303 -1.67 15.71 -10.29
C HIS A 303 -1.70 14.46 -11.15
N TYR A 304 -1.58 13.29 -10.53
CA TYR A 304 -1.90 12.03 -11.17
C TYR A 304 -2.40 11.00 -10.16
N ASP A 305 -3.18 10.06 -10.70
CA ASP A 305 -3.71 8.92 -9.98
C ASP A 305 -2.96 7.65 -10.38
N MET A 306 -2.62 6.82 -9.41
CA MET A 306 -2.12 5.46 -9.65
C MET A 306 -3.11 4.46 -9.09
N ASP A 307 -3.74 3.72 -9.99
CA ASP A 307 -4.64 2.63 -9.66
C ASP A 307 -3.82 1.35 -9.45
N ILE A 308 -3.99 0.74 -8.27
CA ILE A 308 -3.34 -0.51 -7.89
C ILE A 308 -4.43 -1.55 -7.63
N SER A 309 -4.41 -2.66 -8.36
CA SER A 309 -5.28 -3.81 -8.13
C SER A 309 -4.46 -5.00 -7.67
N PHE A 310 -4.92 -5.67 -6.62
CA PHE A 310 -4.33 -6.89 -6.11
C PHE A 310 -5.23 -8.09 -6.47
N GLY A 311 -4.64 -9.20 -6.89
CA GLY A 311 -5.36 -10.44 -7.22
C GLY A 311 -6.47 -10.26 -8.26
N GLU A 312 -7.30 -11.28 -8.46
CA GLU A 312 -8.54 -11.18 -9.23
C GLU A 312 -9.56 -10.34 -8.47
N LYS A 313 -9.47 -9.00 -8.64
CA LYS A 313 -10.40 -8.03 -8.05
C LYS A 313 -10.48 -8.08 -6.52
N LEU A 314 -9.42 -8.52 -5.85
CA LEU A 314 -9.34 -8.59 -4.38
C LEU A 314 -9.66 -7.22 -3.76
N LYS A 315 -8.82 -6.25 -4.11
CA LYS A 315 -8.92 -4.85 -3.72
C LYS A 315 -8.28 -3.99 -4.78
N LYS A 316 -8.96 -2.89 -5.11
CA LYS A 316 -8.44 -1.79 -5.92
C LYS A 316 -8.22 -0.58 -5.03
N PHE A 317 -7.07 0.05 -5.17
CA PHE A 317 -6.67 1.28 -4.51
C PHE A 317 -6.37 2.34 -5.56
N THR A 318 -6.54 3.60 -5.19
CA THR A 318 -6.12 4.74 -6.01
C THR A 318 -5.21 5.60 -5.14
N LEU A 319 -3.93 5.68 -5.49
CA LEU A 319 -2.99 6.61 -4.89
C LEU A 319 -3.05 7.94 -5.64
N ILE A 320 -3.41 9.00 -4.93
CA ILE A 320 -3.55 10.34 -5.48
C ILE A 320 -2.31 11.13 -5.07
N TYR A 321 -1.40 11.40 -6.01
CA TYR A 321 -0.21 12.20 -5.74
C TYR A 321 -0.34 13.59 -6.37
N ASN A 322 0.09 14.59 -5.60
CA ASN A 322 0.09 15.99 -6.02
C ASN A 322 1.48 16.57 -5.82
N GLN A 323 2.14 16.91 -6.92
CA GLN A 323 3.41 17.61 -6.90
C GLN A 323 3.20 19.07 -7.28
N PHE A 324 3.54 19.99 -6.38
CA PHE A 324 3.63 21.41 -6.74
C PHE A 324 4.95 21.69 -7.45
N ILE A 325 4.87 22.28 -8.64
CA ILE A 325 6.01 22.75 -9.42
C ILE A 325 6.03 24.28 -9.39
N SER A 326 7.05 24.83 -8.72
CA SER A 326 7.31 26.26 -8.70
C SER A 326 7.55 26.80 -10.11
N LYS A 327 7.14 28.05 -10.33
CA LYS A 327 7.36 28.75 -11.58
C LYS A 327 8.87 28.96 -11.83
N PRO A 328 9.43 28.47 -12.94
CA PRO A 328 10.88 28.40 -13.13
C PRO A 328 11.58 29.76 -13.20
N PHE A 329 10.93 30.77 -13.78
CA PHE A 329 11.55 32.08 -14.04
C PHE A 329 11.56 33.04 -12.84
N PHE A 330 10.82 32.76 -11.77
CA PHE A 330 10.59 33.75 -10.72
C PHE A 330 10.42 33.17 -9.31
N ASP A 331 11.06 32.05 -9.02
CA ASP A 331 11.10 31.58 -7.63
C ASP A 331 11.96 32.53 -6.79
N ARG A 332 11.33 33.19 -5.81
CA ARG A 332 11.97 34.18 -4.91
C ARG A 332 13.09 33.58 -4.06
N ASN A 333 13.13 32.24 -3.91
CA ASN A 333 14.05 31.52 -3.04
C ASN A 333 15.17 30.79 -3.80
N ILE A 334 14.94 30.38 -5.05
CA ILE A 334 15.87 29.47 -5.76
C ILE A 334 16.45 30.08 -7.06
N GLY A 335 15.91 31.20 -7.55
CA GLY A 335 16.55 32.05 -8.59
C GLY A 335 17.25 31.28 -9.71
N LEU A 336 16.56 30.36 -10.39
CA LEU A 336 17.13 29.49 -11.43
C LEU A 336 17.33 30.24 -12.76
N ILE A 337 18.19 31.25 -12.77
CA ILE A 337 18.71 31.81 -14.02
C ILE A 337 20.19 31.47 -14.12
N SER A 338 20.53 30.46 -14.91
CA SER A 338 21.87 30.33 -15.49
C SER A 338 21.93 31.22 -16.72
N LEU A 339 22.46 32.43 -16.58
CA LEU A 339 22.81 33.28 -17.72
C LEU A 339 24.15 32.77 -18.30
N GLU A 340 24.17 32.39 -19.57
CA GLU A 340 25.43 32.26 -20.31
C GLU A 340 26.07 33.64 -20.44
N VAL A 341 27.23 33.83 -19.80
CA VAL A 341 28.00 35.07 -19.89
C VAL A 341 29.17 34.82 -20.83
N SER A 342 29.17 35.46 -22.00
CA SER A 342 30.33 35.48 -22.89
C SER A 342 31.10 36.79 -22.67
N ASN A 343 32.43 36.68 -22.56
CA ASN A 343 33.29 37.84 -22.32
C ASN A 343 33.68 38.44 -23.68
N ILE A 344 32.96 39.48 -24.12
CA ILE A 344 33.21 40.13 -25.41
C ILE A 344 34.17 41.30 -25.20
N ARG A 345 35.33 41.30 -25.88
CA ARG A 345 36.24 42.46 -25.90
C ARG A 345 35.76 43.48 -26.94
N GLY A 346 35.14 44.57 -26.50
CA GLY A 346 34.69 45.69 -27.33
C GLY A 346 33.73 46.63 -26.59
N TRP A 347 33.38 47.77 -27.18
CA TRP A 347 32.28 48.60 -26.67
C TRP A 347 30.96 47.88 -26.91
N LEU A 348 30.20 47.60 -25.85
CA LEU A 348 28.85 47.03 -25.89
C LEU A 348 27.87 48.01 -26.53
N THR A 349 27.90 48.14 -27.85
CA THR A 349 26.93 48.95 -28.57
C THR A 349 25.73 48.08 -28.94
N LYS A 350 24.59 48.35 -28.29
CA LYS A 350 23.20 47.90 -28.58
C LYS A 350 22.55 46.86 -27.66
N GLU A 351 23.07 46.58 -26.47
CA GLU A 351 22.29 45.84 -25.47
C GLU A 351 21.31 46.79 -24.75
N LYS A 352 20.00 46.58 -24.97
CA LYS A 352 18.96 47.27 -24.21
C LYS A 352 18.85 46.62 -22.84
N TRP A 353 19.48 47.23 -21.84
CA TRP A 353 19.26 46.87 -20.44
C TRP A 353 17.86 47.33 -20.03
N TYR A 354 16.98 46.39 -19.70
CA TYR A 354 15.66 46.69 -19.19
C TYR A 354 15.71 46.84 -17.67
N THR A 355 15.41 48.05 -17.17
CA THR A 355 15.29 48.30 -15.74
C THR A 355 13.87 48.02 -15.27
N VAL A 356 13.77 47.15 -14.27
CA VAL A 356 12.51 46.74 -13.64
C VAL A 356 12.34 47.52 -12.33
N ASN A 357 11.15 48.06 -12.08
CA ASN A 357 10.86 48.73 -10.82
C ASN A 357 10.79 47.70 -9.67
N HIS A 358 11.55 47.92 -8.60
CA HIS A 358 11.61 47.03 -7.45
C HIS A 358 10.22 46.78 -6.82
N SER A 359 9.33 47.78 -6.82
CA SER A 359 7.96 47.64 -6.30
C SER A 359 7.11 46.61 -7.07
N GLU A 360 7.44 46.37 -8.34
CA GLU A 360 6.68 45.48 -9.21
C GLU A 360 7.24 44.04 -9.22
N VAL A 361 8.36 43.77 -8.53
CA VAL A 361 9.00 42.44 -8.51
C VAL A 361 8.05 41.36 -8.01
N ASP A 362 7.29 41.62 -6.94
CA ASP A 362 6.30 40.64 -6.42
C ASP A 362 5.18 40.35 -7.43
N LYS A 363 4.76 41.34 -8.23
CA LYS A 363 3.78 41.15 -9.30
C LYS A 363 4.38 40.42 -10.49
N ILE A 364 5.60 40.73 -10.88
CA ILE A 364 6.32 40.02 -11.96
C ILE A 364 6.46 38.56 -11.59
N VAL A 365 6.90 38.28 -10.36
CA VAL A 365 7.02 36.93 -9.83
C VAL A 365 5.71 36.17 -9.94
N LYS A 366 4.61 36.76 -9.47
CA LYS A 366 3.28 36.14 -9.50
C LYS A 366 2.72 35.98 -10.91
N HIS A 367 2.91 36.97 -11.79
CA HIS A 367 2.09 37.08 -13.01
C HIS A 367 2.85 36.94 -14.33
N ALA A 368 4.13 37.30 -14.43
CA ALA A 368 4.85 37.30 -15.71
C ALA A 368 5.19 35.89 -16.20
N LYS A 369 4.77 35.46 -17.38
CA LYS A 369 5.05 34.14 -17.95
C LYS A 369 6.16 34.14 -19.02
N SER A 370 6.63 35.33 -19.40
CA SER A 370 7.68 35.53 -20.40
C SER A 370 8.53 36.76 -20.09
N LEU A 371 9.69 36.89 -20.75
CA LEU A 371 10.55 38.09 -20.65
C LEU A 371 9.81 39.37 -21.08
N ASP A 372 8.97 39.30 -22.12
CA ASP A 372 8.15 40.44 -22.56
C ASP A 372 7.13 40.87 -21.50
N GLU A 373 6.56 39.92 -20.75
CA GLU A 373 5.64 40.22 -19.66
C GLU A 373 6.35 40.84 -18.45
N ILE A 374 7.62 40.50 -18.20
CA ILE A 374 8.44 41.21 -17.20
C ILE A 374 8.50 42.70 -17.56
N TRP A 375 8.76 43.02 -18.83
CA TRP A 375 8.82 44.40 -19.30
C TRP A 375 7.46 45.09 -19.22
N LYS A 376 6.36 44.42 -19.60
CA LYS A 376 5.01 45.00 -19.50
C LYS A 376 4.60 45.29 -18.05
N ILE A 377 4.98 44.44 -17.11
CA ILE A 377 4.56 44.56 -15.70
C ILE A 377 5.49 45.51 -14.94
N GLY A 378 6.81 45.41 -15.14
CA GLY A 378 7.80 46.10 -14.33
C GLY A 378 8.66 47.13 -15.05
N GLY A 379 8.54 47.23 -16.37
CA GLY A 379 9.32 48.17 -17.16
C GLY A 379 9.04 49.60 -16.75
N LYS A 380 10.10 50.37 -16.50
CA LYS A 380 9.98 51.83 -16.42
C LYS A 380 9.48 52.35 -17.76
N LYS A 381 8.28 52.93 -17.79
CA LYS A 381 7.89 53.87 -18.86
C LYS A 381 8.87 55.05 -18.78
N SER A 382 9.88 55.04 -19.64
CA SER A 382 10.74 56.20 -19.90
C SER A 382 9.96 57.27 -20.63
#